data_AF-A0A366HWY8-F1
#
_entry.id   AF-A0A366HWY8-F1
#
_cell.length_a   1.000
_cell.length_b   1.000
_cell.length_c   1.000
_cell.angle_alpha   90.00
_cell.angle_beta   90.00
_cell.angle_gamma   90.00
#
_symmetry.space_group_name_H-M   'P 1'
#
loop_
_entity.id
_entity.type
_entity.pdbx_description
1 polymer ?
#
loop_
_entity_poly.entity_id
_entity_poly.type
_entity_poly.pdbx_seq_one_letter_code
_entity_poly.pdbx_strand_id
1 'polypeptide(L)'
;MSYYKSSPCFTSTGCSDAERAALEKTRALASQSQKAANDALFKGIKDQQENLKSDARQLEWLQSQAQGAKGQMEAIGYANQIASQQSNQLLQIRGLLLAQQNAIGAQLQAQTDREAQQEAAHKASTEPRIGKTPNPKNWLQVKP
;
A
#
# COMPACT_ATOMS: atom_id res chain seq x y z
N MET A 1 -14.02 5.83 6.93
CA MET A 1 -15.00 6.85 6.49
C MET A 1 -15.62 7.69 7.62
N SER A 2 -15.90 7.14 8.82
CA SER A 2 -16.52 7.92 9.91
C SER A 2 -15.62 9.03 10.48
N TYR A 3 -14.31 8.79 10.63
CA TYR A 3 -13.37 9.71 11.30
C TYR A 3 -13.33 11.13 10.71
N TYR A 4 -13.21 11.27 9.37
CA TYR A 4 -13.16 12.60 8.74
C TYR A 4 -14.50 13.32 8.69
N LYS A 5 -15.61 12.57 8.59
CA LYS A 5 -16.97 13.14 8.56
C LYS A 5 -17.38 13.76 9.90
N SER A 6 -16.86 13.24 11.01
CA SER A 6 -17.11 13.75 12.36
C SER A 6 -15.98 14.63 12.91
N SER A 7 -14.94 14.90 12.11
CA SER A 7 -13.78 15.64 12.59
C SER A 7 -14.08 17.15 12.61
N PRO A 8 -13.85 17.85 13.74
CA PRO A 8 -14.02 19.29 13.83
C PRO A 8 -13.18 20.08 12.83
N CYS A 9 -12.09 19.48 12.33
CA CYS A 9 -11.22 20.09 11.32
C CYS A 9 -11.92 20.30 9.97
N PHE A 10 -13.04 19.60 9.73
CA PHE A 10 -13.85 19.72 8.53
C PHE A 10 -15.20 20.40 8.85
N THR A 11 -15.22 21.34 9.79
CA THR A 11 -16.38 22.16 10.14
C THR A 11 -16.06 23.65 10.01
N SER A 12 -17.09 24.50 10.04
CA SER A 12 -16.94 25.96 9.92
C SER A 12 -16.18 26.61 11.08
N THR A 13 -16.23 26.02 12.28
CA THR A 13 -15.50 26.46 13.47
C THR A 13 -14.01 26.15 13.39
N GLY A 14 -13.58 25.27 12.49
CA GLY A 14 -12.23 24.74 12.47
C GLY A 14 -11.95 23.81 13.65
N CYS A 15 -10.70 23.37 13.77
CA CYS A 15 -10.27 22.51 14.87
C CYS A 15 -9.17 23.12 15.72
N SER A 16 -9.03 22.57 16.92
CA SER A 16 -7.93 22.85 17.82
C SER A 16 -6.59 22.34 17.29
N ASP A 17 -5.50 22.85 17.87
CA ASP A 17 -4.15 22.38 17.55
C ASP A 17 -3.97 20.89 17.86
N ALA A 18 -4.62 20.38 18.92
CA ALA A 18 -4.57 18.97 19.28
C ALA A 18 -5.24 18.07 18.22
N GLU A 19 -6.40 18.49 17.71
CA GLU A 19 -7.12 17.77 16.66
C GLU A 19 -6.39 17.83 15.32
N ARG A 20 -5.81 19.00 15.00
CA ARG A 20 -4.94 19.16 13.83
C ARG A 20 -3.71 18.27 13.92
N ALA A 21 -3.05 18.21 15.08
CA ALA A 21 -1.93 17.32 15.32
C ALA A 21 -2.31 15.83 15.20
N ALA A 22 -3.51 15.43 15.65
CA ALA A 22 -4.01 14.07 15.49
C ALA A 22 -4.23 13.68 14.01
N LEU A 23 -4.71 14.62 13.20
CA LEU A 23 -4.87 14.46 11.75
C LEU A 23 -3.52 14.30 11.05
N GLU A 24 -2.56 15.18 11.37
CA GLU A 24 -1.19 15.10 10.83
C GLU A 24 -0.49 13.81 11.27
N LYS A 25 -0.68 13.36 12.52
CA LYS A 25 -0.16 12.09 13.00
C LYS A 25 -0.73 10.91 12.20
N THR A 26 -2.03 10.92 11.89
CA THR A 26 -2.66 9.87 11.08
C THR A 26 -2.07 9.83 9.67
N ARG A 27 -1.86 11.00 9.04
CA ARG A 27 -1.18 11.12 7.74
C ARG A 27 0.26 10.61 7.79
N ALA A 28 1.01 10.98 8.82
CA ALA A 28 2.39 10.55 9.01
C ALA A 28 2.49 9.02 9.19
N LEU A 29 1.60 8.42 9.98
CA LEU A 29 1.53 6.97 10.17
C LEU A 29 1.16 6.22 8.87
N ALA A 30 0.23 6.75 8.08
CA ALA A 30 -0.12 6.19 6.79
C ALA A 30 1.06 6.26 5.80
N SER A 31 1.74 7.40 5.73
CA SER A 31 2.93 7.58 4.89
C SER A 31 4.09 6.67 5.32
N GLN A 32 4.31 6.53 6.63
CA GLN A 32 5.31 5.63 7.17
C GLN A 32 4.97 4.16 6.86
N SER A 33 3.70 3.76 7.00
CA SER A 33 3.23 2.41 6.65
C SER A 33 3.43 2.12 5.17
N GLN A 34 3.11 3.07 4.29
CA GLN A 34 3.33 2.95 2.85
C GLN A 34 4.82 2.82 2.52
N LYS A 35 5.67 3.66 3.12
CA LYS A 35 7.12 3.58 2.94
C LYS A 35 7.66 2.23 3.41
N ALA A 36 7.27 1.77 4.59
CA ALA A 36 7.71 0.49 5.13
C ALA A 36 7.31 -0.70 4.24
N ALA A 37 6.08 -0.68 3.70
CA ALA A 37 5.62 -1.72 2.77
C ALA A 37 6.41 -1.71 1.45
N ASN A 38 6.69 -0.52 0.90
CA ASN A 38 7.51 -0.37 -0.30
C ASN A 38 8.98 -0.80 -0.06
N ASP A 39 9.57 -0.40 1.07
CA ASP A 39 10.92 -0.80 1.45
C ASP A 39 11.03 -2.33 1.58
N ALA A 40 10.02 -2.97 2.19
CA ALA A 40 9.94 -4.42 2.29
C ALA A 40 9.81 -5.10 0.91
N LEU A 41 9.00 -4.52 0.01
CA LEU A 41 8.88 -4.99 -1.38
C LEU A 41 10.23 -4.88 -2.12
N PHE A 42 10.90 -3.73 -2.06
CA PHE A 42 12.19 -3.53 -2.72
C PHE A 42 13.27 -4.44 -2.16
N LYS A 43 13.32 -4.60 -0.84
CA LYS A 43 14.21 -5.56 -0.20
C LYS A 43 13.92 -6.98 -0.69
N GLY A 44 12.66 -7.39 -0.70
CA GLY A 44 12.26 -8.70 -1.23
C GLY A 44 12.71 -8.91 -2.68
N ILE A 45 12.53 -7.91 -3.55
CA ILE A 45 12.97 -7.98 -4.96
C ILE A 45 14.50 -8.14 -5.05
N LYS A 46 15.26 -7.40 -4.24
CA LYS A 46 16.72 -7.53 -4.19
C LYS A 46 17.13 -8.94 -3.75
N ASP A 47 16.58 -9.41 -2.63
CA ASP A 47 16.85 -10.75 -2.10
C ASP A 47 16.49 -11.83 -3.13
N GLN A 48 15.36 -11.66 -3.86
CA GLN A 48 14.97 -12.57 -4.93
C GLN A 48 15.98 -12.57 -6.09
N GLN A 49 16.50 -11.41 -6.48
CA GLN A 49 17.47 -11.33 -7.57
C GLN A 49 18.77 -12.08 -7.22
N GLU A 50 19.21 -11.99 -5.97
CA GLU A 50 20.36 -12.74 -5.46
C GLU A 50 20.07 -14.24 -5.42
N ASN A 51 18.90 -14.64 -4.92
CA ASN A 51 18.45 -16.03 -4.88
C ASN A 51 18.35 -16.63 -6.29
N LEU A 52 17.77 -15.93 -7.26
CA LEU A 52 17.65 -16.41 -8.65
C LEU A 52 19.01 -16.71 -9.29
N LYS A 53 20.03 -15.89 -9.01
CA LYS A 53 21.41 -16.15 -9.49
C LYS A 53 22.03 -17.37 -8.81
N SER A 54 21.74 -17.58 -7.53
CA SER A 54 22.20 -18.76 -6.79
C SER A 54 21.52 -20.03 -7.30
N ASP A 55 20.20 -19.99 -7.42
CA ASP A 55 19.37 -21.11 -7.87
C ASP A 55 19.73 -21.54 -9.30
N ALA A 56 20.00 -20.59 -10.21
CA ALA A 56 20.42 -20.90 -11.56
C ALA A 56 21.73 -21.71 -11.58
N ARG A 57 22.74 -21.27 -10.81
CA ARG A 57 24.01 -22.00 -10.68
C ARG A 57 23.83 -23.37 -10.04
N GLN A 58 22.98 -23.47 -9.02
CA GLN A 58 22.66 -24.73 -8.37
C GLN A 58 21.94 -25.69 -9.31
N LEU A 59 21.03 -25.18 -10.14
CA LEU A 59 20.30 -25.97 -11.13
C LEU A 59 21.22 -26.48 -12.23
N GLU A 60 22.12 -25.65 -12.76
CA GLU A 60 23.14 -26.06 -13.73
C GLU A 60 24.03 -27.19 -13.16
N TRP A 61 24.46 -27.04 -11.90
CA TRP A 61 25.24 -28.08 -11.22
C TRP A 61 24.44 -29.38 -11.04
N LEU A 62 23.20 -29.30 -10.56
CA LEU A 62 22.31 -30.46 -10.40
C LEU A 62 22.05 -31.18 -11.73
N GLN A 63 21.85 -30.42 -12.81
CA GLN A 63 21.65 -30.97 -14.15
C GLN A 63 22.90 -31.69 -14.66
N SER A 64 24.08 -31.09 -14.49
CA SER A 64 25.35 -31.71 -14.87
C SER A 64 25.56 -33.03 -14.12
N GLN A 65 25.28 -33.05 -12.82
CA GLN A 65 25.39 -34.24 -11.99
C GLN A 65 24.36 -35.32 -12.35
N ALA A 66 23.12 -34.92 -12.65
CA ALA A 66 22.08 -35.83 -13.08
C ALA A 66 22.39 -36.50 -14.44
N GLN A 67 23.02 -35.77 -15.37
CA GLN A 67 23.47 -36.32 -16.66
C GLN A 67 24.60 -37.35 -16.51
N GLY A 68 25.45 -37.20 -15.49
CA GLY A 68 26.53 -38.13 -15.18
C GLY A 68 26.14 -39.31 -14.28
N ALA A 69 24.90 -39.36 -13.79
CA ALA A 69 24.44 -40.39 -12.87
C ALA A 69 24.43 -41.77 -13.54
N LYS A 70 25.10 -42.75 -12.93
CA LYS A 70 25.26 -44.10 -13.51
C LYS A 70 24.15 -45.06 -13.08
N GLY A 71 23.41 -44.71 -12.02
CA GLY A 71 22.36 -45.54 -11.44
C GLY A 71 21.03 -44.83 -11.23
N GLN A 72 19.94 -45.61 -11.23
CA GLN A 72 18.58 -45.11 -11.08
C GLN A 72 18.35 -44.41 -9.72
N MET A 73 18.97 -44.89 -8.63
CA MET A 73 18.89 -44.23 -7.32
C MET A 73 19.59 -42.88 -7.29
N GLU A 74 20.75 -42.73 -7.94
CA GLU A 74 21.45 -41.44 -8.03
C GLU A 74 20.60 -40.43 -8.82
N ALA A 75 20.03 -40.86 -9.96
CA ALA A 75 19.13 -40.04 -10.77
C ALA A 75 17.89 -39.58 -9.99
N ILE A 76 17.26 -40.47 -9.20
CA ILE A 76 16.13 -40.11 -8.32
C ILE A 76 16.58 -39.14 -7.22
N GLY A 77 17.78 -39.32 -6.66
CA GLY A 77 18.36 -38.40 -5.68
C GLY A 77 18.47 -36.98 -6.22
N TYR A 78 19.00 -36.81 -7.43
CA TYR A 78 19.07 -35.50 -8.09
C TYR A 78 17.68 -34.94 -8.43
N ALA A 79 16.75 -35.78 -8.89
CA ALA A 79 15.37 -35.36 -9.15
C ALA A 79 14.68 -34.80 -7.89
N ASN A 80 14.87 -35.44 -6.73
CA ASN A 80 14.37 -34.95 -5.44
C ASN A 80 15.01 -33.62 -5.03
N GLN A 81 16.30 -33.44 -5.29
CA GLN A 81 17.00 -32.17 -5.03
C GLN A 81 16.45 -31.05 -5.92
N ILE A 82 16.22 -31.31 -7.21
CA ILE A 82 15.61 -30.35 -8.15
C ILE A 82 14.17 -30.00 -7.71
N ALA A 83 13.36 -31.00 -7.33
CA ALA A 83 12.00 -30.75 -6.84
C ALA A 83 11.99 -29.94 -5.53
N SER A 84 12.95 -30.19 -4.65
CA SER A 84 13.13 -29.40 -3.41
C SER A 84 13.50 -27.95 -3.73
N GLN A 85 14.40 -27.73 -4.70
CA GLN A 85 14.75 -26.39 -5.19
C GLN A 85 13.53 -25.66 -5.78
N GLN A 86 12.73 -26.34 -6.60
CA GLN A 86 11.51 -25.76 -7.16
C GLN A 86 10.49 -25.39 -6.06
N SER A 87 10.38 -26.20 -5.01
CA SER A 87 9.51 -25.91 -3.85
C SER A 87 9.98 -24.67 -3.09
N ASN A 88 11.30 -24.50 -2.92
CA ASN A 88 11.88 -23.29 -2.32
C ASN A 88 11.60 -22.04 -3.16
N GLN A 89 11.71 -22.13 -4.49
CA GLN A 89 11.37 -21.01 -5.38
C GLN A 89 9.91 -20.59 -5.26
N LEU A 90 8.98 -21.55 -5.16
CA LEU A 90 7.56 -21.23 -4.97
C LEU A 90 7.31 -20.51 -3.63
N LEU A 91 7.99 -20.91 -2.56
CA LEU A 91 7.91 -20.22 -1.27
C LEU A 91 8.45 -18.79 -1.34
N GLN A 92 9.56 -18.59 -2.04
CA GLN A 92 10.12 -17.26 -2.29
C GLN A 92 9.16 -16.37 -3.10
N ILE A 93 8.59 -16.89 -4.19
CA ILE A 93 7.57 -16.19 -4.99
C ILE A 93 6.37 -15.84 -4.11
N ARG A 94 5.91 -16.75 -3.25
CA ARG A 94 4.83 -16.47 -2.31
C ARG A 94 5.19 -15.34 -1.34
N GLY A 95 6.43 -15.29 -0.86
CA GLY A 95 6.93 -14.20 -0.03
C GLY A 95 6.88 -12.83 -0.73
N LEU A 96 7.29 -12.79 -2.00
CA LEU A 96 7.20 -11.58 -2.84
C LEU A 96 5.76 -11.14 -3.08
N LEU A 97 4.87 -12.09 -3.40
CA LEU A 97 3.46 -11.79 -3.62
C LEU A 97 2.78 -11.25 -2.36
N LEU A 98 3.14 -11.75 -1.18
CA LEU A 98 2.68 -11.20 0.10
C LEU A 98 3.21 -9.78 0.32
N ALA A 99 4.48 -9.53 0.04
CA ALA A 99 5.05 -8.18 0.12
C ALA A 99 4.36 -7.20 -0.86
N GLN A 100 4.07 -7.65 -2.08
CA GLN A 100 3.32 -6.89 -3.08
C GLN A 100 1.89 -6.61 -2.61
N GLN A 101 1.19 -7.62 -2.08
CA GLN A 101 -0.17 -7.45 -1.55
C GLN A 101 -0.20 -6.46 -0.38
N ASN A 102 0.81 -6.50 0.50
CA ASN A 102 0.95 -5.52 1.60
C ASN A 102 1.18 -4.10 1.07
N ALA A 103 2.02 -3.93 0.05
CA ALA A 103 2.27 -2.64 -0.59
C ALA A 103 1.01 -2.07 -1.26
N ILE A 104 0.25 -2.90 -1.98
CA ILE A 104 -1.04 -2.52 -2.58
C ILE A 104 -2.05 -2.14 -1.49
N GLY A 105 -2.14 -2.94 -0.42
CA GLY A 105 -3.02 -2.64 0.72
C GLY A 105 -2.71 -1.28 1.36
N ALA A 106 -1.42 -1.00 1.62
CA ALA A 106 -0.99 0.29 2.16
C ALA A 106 -1.26 1.47 1.21
N GLN A 107 -1.05 1.28 -0.10
CA GLN A 107 -1.39 2.27 -1.11
C GLN A 107 -2.89 2.54 -1.17
N LEU A 108 -3.72 1.50 -1.20
CA LEU A 108 -5.17 1.62 -1.23
C LEU A 108 -5.69 2.33 0.02
N GLN A 109 -5.15 1.97 1.20
CA GLN A 109 -5.50 2.63 2.45
C GLN A 109 -5.15 4.13 2.41
N ALA A 110 -3.97 4.51 1.90
CA ALA A 110 -3.58 5.91 1.75
C ALA A 110 -4.47 6.65 0.74
N GLN A 111 -4.90 6.00 -0.33
CA GLN A 111 -5.83 6.57 -1.31
C GLN A 111 -7.21 6.80 -0.71
N THR A 112 -7.80 5.78 -0.06
CA THR A 112 -9.10 5.89 0.60
C THR A 112 -9.10 6.96 1.70
N ASP A 113 -7.98 7.11 2.42
CA ASP A 113 -7.80 8.18 3.41
C ASP A 113 -7.87 9.57 2.77
N ARG A 114 -7.16 9.79 1.64
CA ARG A 114 -7.21 11.05 0.88
C ARG A 114 -8.59 11.34 0.31
N GLU A 115 -9.25 10.35 -0.28
CA GLU A 115 -10.61 10.49 -0.82
C GLU A 115 -11.60 10.87 0.28
N ALA A 116 -11.50 10.26 1.46
CA ALA A 116 -12.35 10.60 2.60
C ALA A 116 -12.07 12.03 3.13
N GLN A 117 -10.82 12.48 3.14
CA GLN A 117 -10.47 13.86 3.47
C GLN A 117 -11.03 14.86 2.45
N GLN A 118 -10.94 14.54 1.15
CA GLN A 118 -11.48 15.38 0.07
C GLN A 118 -13.01 15.46 0.14
N GLU A 119 -13.70 14.34 0.39
CA GLU A 119 -15.16 14.32 0.57
C GLU A 119 -15.57 15.19 1.77
N ALA A 120 -14.86 15.08 2.90
CA ALA A 120 -15.13 15.89 4.08
C ALA A 120 -14.86 17.39 3.84
N ALA A 121 -13.73 17.74 3.19
CA ALA A 121 -13.41 19.11 2.83
C ALA A 121 -14.43 19.70 1.85
N HIS A 122 -14.84 18.92 0.85
CA HIS A 122 -15.85 19.34 -0.10
C HIS A 122 -17.17 19.65 0.60
N LYS A 123 -17.69 18.74 1.43
CA LYS A 123 -18.91 18.95 2.19
C LYS A 123 -18.84 20.21 3.04
N ALA A 124 -17.77 20.35 3.82
CA ALA A 124 -17.53 21.53 4.63
C ALA A 124 -17.58 22.80 3.78
N SER A 125 -16.90 22.83 2.63
CA SER A 125 -16.83 24.00 1.74
C SER A 125 -18.18 24.37 1.11
N THR A 126 -19.04 23.38 0.85
CA THR A 126 -20.34 23.56 0.19
C THR A 126 -21.52 23.71 1.14
N GLU A 127 -21.29 23.57 2.45
CA GLU A 127 -22.33 23.79 3.45
C GLU A 127 -22.93 25.20 3.30
N PRO A 128 -24.26 25.36 3.34
CA PRO A 128 -24.88 26.67 3.26
C PRO A 128 -24.55 27.50 4.51
N ARG A 129 -23.61 28.44 4.37
CA ARG A 129 -23.09 29.26 5.50
C ARG A 129 -23.76 30.62 5.65
N ILE A 130 -24.57 31.04 4.67
CA ILE A 130 -25.31 32.29 4.71
C ILE A 130 -26.77 31.94 5.02
N GLY A 131 -27.28 32.43 6.16
CA GLY A 131 -28.71 32.36 6.44
C GLY A 131 -29.49 33.04 5.31
N LYS A 132 -30.54 32.40 4.79
CA LYS A 132 -31.39 33.01 3.77
C LYS A 132 -31.87 34.37 4.29
N THR A 133 -31.50 35.46 3.62
CA THR A 133 -31.99 36.78 3.96
C THR A 133 -33.52 36.73 3.86
N PRO A 134 -34.28 37.02 4.93
CA PRO A 134 -35.74 36.92 4.91
C PRO A 134 -36.39 37.84 3.86
N ASN A 135 -35.64 38.85 3.40
CA ASN A 135 -36.08 39.81 2.42
C ASN A 135 -34.91 40.23 1.51
N PRO A 136 -34.58 39.46 0.46
CA PRO A 136 -33.51 39.80 -0.45
C PRO A 136 -33.90 41.04 -1.28
N LYS A 137 -33.37 42.21 -0.93
CA LYS A 137 -33.54 43.41 -1.77
C LYS A 137 -32.71 43.23 -3.04
N ASN A 138 -33.38 43.33 -4.19
CA ASN A 138 -32.73 43.36 -5.50
C ASN A 138 -31.84 44.61 -5.58
N TRP A 139 -30.63 44.49 -6.14
CA TRP A 139 -29.71 45.63 -6.32
C TRP A 139 -30.31 46.78 -7.14
N LEU A 140 -31.31 46.49 -7.98
CA LEU A 140 -32.12 47.48 -8.70
C LEU A 140 -33.05 48.31 -7.80
N GLN A 141 -33.27 47.88 -6.55
CA GLN A 141 -34.10 48.59 -5.55
C GLN A 141 -33.25 49.48 -4.62
N VAL A 142 -31.93 49.45 -4.76
CA VAL A 142 -31.00 50.32 -4.01
C VAL A 142 -30.60 51.47 -4.94
N LYS A 143 -31.48 52.46 -5.10
CA LYS A 143 -31.09 53.75 -5.71
C LYS A 143 -30.40 54.63 -4.64
N PRO A 144 -29.42 55.47 -5.03
CA PRO A 144 -28.72 56.38 -4.13
C PRO A 144 -29.67 57.41 -3.49
#